data_AF-A0A6N7M4N7-F1
#
_entry.id   AF-A0A6N7M4N7-F1
#
_cell.length_a   1.000
_cell.length_b   1.000
_cell.length_c   1.000
_cell.angle_alpha   90.00
_cell.angle_beta   90.00
_cell.angle_gamma   90.00
#
_symmetry.space_group_name_H-M   'P 1'
#
loop_
_entity.id
_entity.type
_entity.pdbx_description
1 polymer ?
#
loop_
_entity_poly.entity_id
_entity_poly.type
_entity_poly.pdbx_seq_one_letter_code
_entity_poly.pdbx_strand_id
1 'polypeptide(L)'
;MVEHIMRKLVKESTNYENRIFLPEAAKAFRRISSLSDVANMIVEACPKDSFGFILRYGYPFARLGGERANYREIAFASFKEIEGKFNQENFSELLWSKFKEKCEVRNVGINKKINENLVKRLSRFAQDKGNLFLWVKREIEKSERLESVFLSLVNNGGMGKKTTSFFLRDVIWLCNLENNIIRSDRLYVQPVDRWIREIAKILWDDFKNMRYNNDYFDLVISKRIAETCIQSDLSGLAFNQGAWYYGSNVVKRKEDLHNKLQSLLSA
;
A
#
# COMPACT_ATOMS: atom_id res chain seq x y z
N MET A 1 24.14 15.48 -0.38
CA MET A 1 22.79 16.09 -0.31
C MET A 1 21.69 15.02 -0.32
N VAL A 2 21.55 14.22 -1.39
CA VAL A 2 20.50 13.19 -1.54
C VAL A 2 20.41 12.26 -0.33
N GLU A 3 21.52 11.59 0.01
CA GLU A 3 21.58 10.65 1.13
C GLU A 3 21.16 11.30 2.45
N HIS A 4 21.56 12.54 2.71
CA HIS A 4 21.20 13.26 3.92
C HIS A 4 19.68 13.48 4.02
N ILE A 5 19.05 13.94 2.93
CA ILE A 5 17.59 14.10 2.88
C ILE A 5 16.91 12.74 3.04
N MET A 6 17.38 11.69 2.37
CA MET A 6 16.81 10.35 2.51
C MET A 6 16.89 9.84 3.95
N ARG A 7 18.02 10.03 4.65
CA ARG A 7 18.18 9.70 6.08
C ARG A 7 17.19 10.45 6.96
N LYS A 8 16.94 11.74 6.69
CA LYS A 8 15.92 12.52 7.42
C LYS A 8 14.51 12.00 7.13
N LEU A 9 14.20 11.68 5.88
CA LEU A 9 12.91 11.11 5.50
C LEU A 9 12.70 9.71 6.09
N VAL A 10 13.73 8.87 6.19
CA VAL A 10 13.63 7.58 6.90
C VAL A 10 13.18 7.77 8.34
N LYS A 11 13.66 8.80 9.06
CA LYS A 11 13.23 9.07 10.45
C LYS A 11 11.73 9.39 10.55
N GLU A 12 11.15 9.96 9.50
CA GLU A 12 9.71 10.25 9.43
C GLU A 12 8.84 8.97 9.31
N SER A 13 9.42 7.79 9.07
CA SER A 13 8.67 6.53 9.08
C SER A 13 8.04 6.23 10.44
N THR A 14 8.68 6.68 11.53
CA THR A 14 8.12 6.57 12.90
C THR A 14 6.83 7.37 13.04
N ASN A 15 6.73 8.52 12.36
CA ASN A 15 5.50 9.31 12.33
C ASN A 15 4.43 8.66 11.45
N TYR A 16 4.83 8.04 10.33
CA TYR A 16 3.92 7.21 9.53
C TYR A 16 3.30 6.09 10.38
N GLU A 17 4.13 5.33 11.11
CA GLU A 17 3.69 4.26 11.99
C GLU A 17 2.68 4.77 13.04
N ASN A 18 3.08 5.74 13.85
CA ASN A 18 2.31 6.16 15.02
C ASN A 18 1.08 6.99 14.69
N ARG A 19 1.10 7.75 13.59
CA ARG A 19 0.04 8.71 13.27
C ARG A 19 -0.85 8.26 12.12
N ILE A 20 -0.43 7.29 11.32
CA ILE A 20 -1.19 6.80 10.16
C ILE A 20 -1.47 5.31 10.31
N PHE A 21 -0.44 4.47 10.33
CA PHE A 21 -0.63 3.03 10.25
C PHE A 21 -1.36 2.48 11.49
N LEU A 22 -0.82 2.69 12.69
CA LEU A 22 -1.39 2.13 13.94
C LEU A 22 -2.81 2.66 14.20
N PRO A 23 -3.12 3.97 14.06
CA PRO A 23 -4.48 4.45 14.22
C PRO A 23 -5.48 3.85 13.22
N GLU A 24 -5.09 3.66 11.95
CA GLU A 24 -5.96 3.03 10.95
C GLU A 24 -6.10 1.52 11.21
N ALA A 25 -5.03 0.84 11.63
CA ALA A 25 -5.08 -0.57 12.00
C ALA A 25 -5.97 -0.80 13.23
N ALA A 26 -5.91 0.07 14.25
CA ALA A 26 -6.75 0.03 15.44
C ALA A 26 -8.25 0.26 15.13
N LYS A 27 -8.59 0.90 14.00
CA LYS A 27 -9.98 0.97 13.51
C LYS A 27 -10.45 -0.33 12.87
N ALA A 28 -9.54 -1.23 12.52
CA ALA A 28 -9.83 -2.52 11.91
C ALA A 28 -9.86 -3.66 12.93
N PHE A 29 -8.95 -3.65 13.91
CA PHE A 29 -8.91 -4.63 14.99
C PHE A 29 -9.17 -3.97 16.36
N ARG A 30 -9.95 -4.64 17.21
CA ARG A 30 -10.11 -4.22 18.60
C ARG A 30 -8.82 -4.57 19.37
N ARG A 31 -8.24 -3.61 20.08
CA ARG A 31 -7.05 -3.76 20.95
C ARG A 31 -5.72 -3.96 20.20
N ILE A 32 -5.28 -2.93 19.47
CA ILE A 32 -3.89 -2.82 19.01
C ILE A 32 -3.17 -1.80 19.88
N SER A 33 -2.01 -2.19 20.41
CA SER A 33 -1.12 -1.27 21.13
C SER A 33 0.28 -1.14 20.50
N SER A 34 0.66 -2.11 19.65
CA SER A 34 1.97 -2.13 18.99
C SER A 34 1.91 -2.70 17.57
N LEU A 35 2.97 -2.50 16.79
CA LEU A 35 3.13 -3.18 15.50
C LEU A 35 3.20 -4.70 15.60
N SER A 36 3.86 -5.21 16.64
CA SER A 36 3.95 -6.65 16.90
C SER A 36 2.57 -7.26 17.10
N ASP A 37 1.66 -6.56 17.78
CA ASP A 37 0.26 -6.98 17.91
C ASP A 37 -0.39 -7.09 16.53
N VAL A 38 -0.24 -6.05 15.69
CA VAL A 38 -0.81 -6.05 14.34
C VAL A 38 -0.25 -7.19 13.49
N ALA A 39 1.06 -7.38 13.50
CA ALA A 39 1.74 -8.41 12.73
C ALA A 39 1.24 -9.81 13.13
N ASN A 40 1.20 -10.11 14.43
CA ASN A 40 0.71 -11.40 14.94
C ASN A 40 -0.77 -11.60 14.59
N MET A 41 -1.61 -10.61 14.87
CA MET A 41 -3.05 -10.69 14.60
C MET A 41 -3.35 -10.93 13.12
N ILE A 42 -2.64 -10.24 12.23
CA ILE A 42 -2.86 -10.36 10.79
C ILE A 42 -2.33 -11.68 10.25
N VAL A 43 -1.16 -12.15 10.70
CA VAL A 43 -0.55 -13.39 10.21
C VAL A 43 -1.33 -14.62 10.71
N GLU A 44 -1.87 -14.56 11.93
CA GLU A 44 -2.67 -15.64 12.53
C GLU A 44 -4.16 -15.56 12.16
N ALA A 45 -4.61 -14.45 11.57
CA ALA A 45 -5.99 -14.27 11.16
C ALA A 45 -6.46 -15.37 10.21
N CYS A 46 -7.71 -15.78 10.36
CA CYS A 46 -8.37 -16.60 9.35
C CYS A 46 -8.52 -15.80 8.04
N PRO A 47 -8.64 -16.47 6.87
CA PRO A 47 -8.73 -15.80 5.57
C PRO A 47 -9.75 -14.66 5.48
N LYS A 48 -10.94 -14.87 6.07
CA LYS A 48 -12.03 -13.90 6.18
C LYS A 48 -11.57 -12.62 6.87
N ASP A 49 -10.93 -12.73 8.04
CA ASP A 49 -10.56 -11.58 8.85
C ASP A 49 -9.40 -10.80 8.22
N SER A 50 -8.44 -11.53 7.64
CA SER A 50 -7.36 -10.97 6.82
C SER A 50 -7.91 -10.17 5.63
N PHE A 51 -8.87 -10.73 4.88
CA PHE A 51 -9.53 -10.03 3.79
C PHE A 51 -10.31 -8.78 4.27
N GLY A 52 -11.02 -8.90 5.38
CA GLY A 52 -11.70 -7.79 6.03
C GLY A 52 -10.75 -6.64 6.37
N PHE A 53 -9.57 -6.95 6.89
CA PHE A 53 -8.53 -5.95 7.16
C PHE A 53 -8.05 -5.24 5.89
N ILE A 54 -7.81 -5.97 4.80
CA ILE A 54 -7.39 -5.37 3.51
C ILE A 54 -8.42 -4.36 3.01
N LEU A 55 -9.72 -4.70 3.09
CA LEU A 55 -10.80 -3.79 2.72
C LEU A 55 -10.87 -2.58 3.65
N ARG A 56 -10.76 -2.80 4.96
CA ARG A 56 -10.88 -1.77 6.00
C ARG A 56 -9.75 -0.76 5.94
N TYR A 57 -8.50 -1.23 5.88
CA TYR A 57 -7.33 -0.37 5.76
C TYR A 57 -7.36 0.40 4.42
N GLY A 58 -7.90 -0.24 3.37
CA GLY A 58 -8.25 0.44 2.14
C GLY A 58 -7.18 0.41 1.06
N TYR A 59 -6.22 -0.53 1.13
CA TYR A 59 -5.22 -0.73 0.06
C TYR A 59 -5.82 -0.76 -1.35
N PRO A 60 -6.92 -1.49 -1.61
CA PRO A 60 -7.52 -1.58 -2.95
C PRO A 60 -8.06 -0.23 -3.47
N PHE A 61 -8.40 0.68 -2.55
CA PHE A 61 -9.09 1.93 -2.84
C PHE A 61 -8.22 3.18 -2.64
N ALA A 62 -6.93 3.03 -2.33
CA ALA A 62 -5.93 4.10 -2.12
C ALA A 62 -5.58 4.85 -3.43
N ARG A 63 -6.60 5.51 -3.99
CA ARG A 63 -6.54 6.35 -5.19
C ARG A 63 -7.40 7.60 -4.98
N LEU A 64 -6.99 8.71 -5.61
CA LEU A 64 -7.58 10.04 -5.44
C LEU A 64 -9.12 10.10 -5.59
N GLY A 65 -9.73 9.22 -6.39
CA GLY A 65 -11.20 9.12 -6.49
C GLY A 65 -11.85 8.14 -5.51
N GLY A 66 -11.13 7.12 -5.04
CA GLY A 66 -11.67 6.09 -4.14
C GLY A 66 -11.78 6.56 -2.69
N GLU A 67 -10.82 7.38 -2.25
CA GLU A 67 -10.86 8.03 -0.93
C GLU A 67 -11.97 9.08 -0.85
N ARG A 68 -12.11 9.93 -1.88
CA ARG A 68 -13.19 10.94 -1.95
C ARG A 68 -14.59 10.31 -1.92
N ALA A 69 -14.76 9.20 -2.64
CA ALA A 69 -15.99 8.43 -2.68
C ALA A 69 -16.18 7.53 -1.44
N ASN A 70 -15.19 7.49 -0.55
CA ASN A 70 -15.15 6.63 0.64
C ASN A 70 -15.42 5.14 0.34
N TYR A 71 -14.93 4.63 -0.80
CA TYR A 71 -15.18 3.26 -1.23
C TYR A 71 -14.62 2.21 -0.26
N ARG A 72 -13.57 2.53 0.51
CA ARG A 72 -13.05 1.63 1.55
C ARG A 72 -14.11 1.29 2.61
N GLU A 73 -14.83 2.31 3.09
CA GLU A 73 -15.88 2.14 4.10
C GLU A 73 -17.09 1.42 3.50
N ILE A 74 -17.42 1.70 2.24
CA ILE A 74 -18.48 1.02 1.52
C ILE A 74 -18.15 -0.46 1.36
N ALA A 75 -16.97 -0.80 0.84
CA ALA A 75 -16.52 -2.17 0.63
C ALA A 75 -16.44 -2.97 1.92
N PHE A 76 -15.87 -2.38 2.97
CA PHE A 76 -15.83 -3.03 4.27
C PHE A 76 -17.23 -3.24 4.85
N ALA A 77 -18.11 -2.24 4.80
CA ALA A 77 -19.48 -2.39 5.27
C ALA A 77 -20.26 -3.45 4.48
N SER A 78 -20.09 -3.50 3.15
CA SER A 78 -20.67 -4.54 2.30
C SER A 78 -20.17 -5.92 2.68
N PHE A 79 -18.86 -6.05 2.94
CA PHE A 79 -18.25 -7.29 3.41
C PHE A 79 -18.81 -7.74 4.76
N LYS A 80 -18.90 -6.85 5.75
CA LYS A 80 -19.39 -7.17 7.09
C LYS A 80 -20.80 -7.77 7.10
N GLU A 81 -21.68 -7.38 6.17
CA GLU A 81 -23.03 -7.96 6.06
C GLU A 81 -23.03 -9.42 5.58
N ILE A 82 -21.98 -9.84 4.87
CA ILE A 82 -21.93 -11.15 4.21
C ILE A 82 -20.69 -11.96 4.58
N GLU A 83 -19.91 -11.55 5.59
CA GLU A 83 -18.64 -12.18 5.94
C GLU A 83 -18.79 -13.65 6.34
N GLY A 84 -19.95 -14.04 6.90
CA GLY A 84 -20.28 -15.45 7.19
C GLY A 84 -20.38 -16.33 5.94
N LYS A 85 -20.49 -15.72 4.76
CA LYS A 85 -20.56 -16.38 3.45
C LYS A 85 -19.22 -16.38 2.72
N PHE A 86 -18.12 -15.99 3.39
CA PHE A 86 -16.80 -15.83 2.75
C PHE A 86 -16.33 -17.06 1.97
N ASN A 87 -16.68 -18.29 2.40
CA ASN A 87 -16.27 -19.52 1.71
C ASN A 87 -17.24 -19.98 0.60
N GLN A 88 -18.33 -19.24 0.33
CA GLN A 88 -19.28 -19.61 -0.73
C GLN A 88 -18.73 -19.24 -2.11
N GLU A 89 -18.95 -20.09 -3.12
CA GLU A 89 -18.46 -19.85 -4.49
C GLU A 89 -18.99 -18.52 -5.09
N ASN A 90 -20.23 -18.15 -4.76
CA ASN A 90 -20.86 -16.92 -5.23
C ASN A 90 -20.51 -15.68 -4.39
N PHE A 91 -19.63 -15.79 -3.39
CA PHE A 91 -19.29 -14.69 -2.48
C PHE A 91 -18.84 -13.42 -3.21
N SER A 92 -18.01 -13.57 -4.25
CA SER A 92 -17.54 -12.43 -5.06
C SER A 92 -18.66 -11.63 -5.73
N GLU A 93 -19.71 -12.31 -6.20
CA GLU A 93 -20.89 -11.70 -6.79
C GLU A 93 -21.79 -11.06 -5.73
N LEU A 94 -21.96 -11.73 -4.58
CA LEU A 94 -22.68 -11.18 -3.42
C LEU A 94 -22.02 -9.89 -2.90
N LEU A 95 -20.70 -9.91 -2.75
CA LEU A 95 -19.94 -8.75 -2.28
C LEU A 95 -20.07 -7.58 -3.24
N TRP A 96 -19.94 -7.84 -4.55
CA TRP A 96 -20.16 -6.82 -5.56
C TRP A 96 -21.58 -6.26 -5.48
N SER A 97 -22.61 -7.10 -5.40
CA SER A 97 -24.00 -6.66 -5.29
C SER A 97 -24.22 -5.76 -4.08
N LYS A 98 -23.70 -6.14 -2.92
CA LYS A 98 -23.74 -5.34 -1.69
C LYS A 98 -22.95 -4.05 -1.77
N PHE A 99 -21.85 -4.02 -2.54
CA PHE A 99 -21.11 -2.80 -2.80
C PHE A 99 -21.92 -1.82 -3.65
N LYS A 100 -22.58 -2.31 -4.71
CA LYS A 100 -23.45 -1.47 -5.56
C LYS A 100 -24.58 -0.84 -4.77
N GLU A 101 -25.31 -1.67 -4.01
CA GLU A 101 -26.43 -1.23 -3.15
C GLU A 101 -26.00 -0.10 -2.21
N LYS A 102 -24.85 -0.25 -1.54
CA LYS A 102 -24.35 0.78 -0.63
C LYS A 102 -23.85 2.05 -1.33
N CYS A 103 -23.30 1.94 -2.54
CA CYS A 103 -23.00 3.12 -3.36
C CYS A 103 -24.26 3.90 -3.71
N GLU A 104 -25.34 3.21 -4.10
CA GLU A 104 -26.64 3.81 -4.41
C GLU A 104 -27.25 4.50 -3.19
N VAL A 105 -27.30 3.82 -2.04
CA VAL A 105 -27.81 4.39 -0.77
C VAL A 105 -27.03 5.64 -0.34
N ARG A 106 -25.72 5.69 -0.60
CA ARG A 106 -24.88 6.84 -0.26
C ARG A 106 -24.84 7.93 -1.34
N ASN A 107 -25.57 7.76 -2.44
CA ASN A 107 -25.52 8.64 -3.61
C ASN A 107 -24.09 8.88 -4.13
N VAL A 108 -23.29 7.82 -4.17
CA VAL A 108 -21.90 7.85 -4.65
C VAL A 108 -21.82 7.09 -5.97
N GLY A 109 -21.31 7.74 -7.02
CA GLY A 109 -21.11 7.09 -8.32
C GLY A 109 -20.21 5.86 -8.19
N ILE A 110 -20.56 4.75 -8.85
CA ILE A 110 -19.94 3.45 -8.57
C ILE A 110 -18.61 3.18 -9.27
N ASN A 111 -18.35 3.85 -10.41
CA ASN A 111 -17.20 3.58 -11.27
C ASN A 111 -17.00 2.08 -11.58
N LYS A 112 -18.06 1.46 -12.15
CA LYS A 112 -18.20 0.01 -12.39
C LYS A 112 -16.96 -0.61 -13.03
N LYS A 113 -16.43 0.01 -14.10
CA LYS A 113 -15.28 -0.49 -14.86
C LYS A 113 -14.06 -0.79 -13.98
N ILE A 114 -13.84 0.02 -12.95
CA ILE A 114 -12.69 -0.14 -12.07
C ILE A 114 -13.05 -0.98 -10.84
N ASN A 115 -14.18 -0.70 -10.20
CA ASN A 115 -14.52 -1.29 -8.91
C ASN A 115 -15.06 -2.73 -9.01
N GLU A 116 -15.78 -3.08 -10.07
CA GLU A 116 -16.33 -4.43 -10.22
C GLU A 116 -15.22 -5.47 -10.27
N ASN A 117 -14.26 -5.26 -11.19
CA ASN A 117 -13.13 -6.16 -11.36
C ASN A 117 -12.29 -6.25 -10.09
N LEU A 118 -12.01 -5.11 -9.44
CA LEU A 118 -11.25 -5.09 -8.20
C LEU A 118 -11.93 -5.91 -7.08
N VAL A 119 -13.21 -5.66 -6.81
CA VAL A 119 -13.95 -6.33 -5.73
C VAL A 119 -14.07 -7.83 -5.98
N LYS A 120 -14.46 -8.21 -7.21
CA LYS A 120 -14.67 -9.63 -7.57
C LYS A 120 -13.36 -10.41 -7.60
N ARG A 121 -12.31 -9.86 -8.20
CA ARG A 121 -11.03 -10.55 -8.33
C ARG A 121 -10.28 -10.65 -7.02
N LEU A 122 -10.28 -9.58 -6.21
CA LEU A 122 -9.61 -9.61 -4.91
C LEU A 122 -10.27 -10.60 -3.95
N SER A 123 -11.61 -10.66 -3.94
CA SER A 123 -12.34 -11.64 -3.10
C SER A 123 -12.05 -13.08 -3.51
N ARG A 124 -12.12 -13.40 -4.81
CA ARG A 124 -11.74 -14.74 -5.32
C ARG A 124 -10.29 -15.08 -5.00
N PHE A 125 -9.39 -14.12 -5.17
CA PHE A 125 -7.98 -14.33 -4.88
C PHE A 125 -7.74 -14.60 -3.39
N ALA A 126 -8.45 -13.90 -2.49
CA ALA A 126 -8.40 -14.17 -1.06
C ALA A 126 -9.04 -15.51 -0.67
N GLN A 127 -10.09 -15.96 -1.38
CA GLN A 127 -10.65 -17.31 -1.19
C GLN A 127 -9.66 -18.39 -1.60
N ASP A 128 -8.96 -18.20 -2.72
CA ASP A 128 -7.97 -19.15 -3.26
C ASP A 128 -6.68 -19.23 -2.42
N LYS A 129 -6.11 -18.07 -2.07
CA LYS A 129 -4.82 -18.00 -1.34
C LYS A 129 -4.98 -18.01 0.18
N GLY A 130 -6.20 -17.84 0.69
CA GLY A 130 -6.46 -17.72 2.11
C GLY A 130 -6.01 -16.37 2.67
N ASN A 131 -5.29 -16.40 3.79
CA ASN A 131 -4.75 -15.19 4.41
C ASN A 131 -3.63 -14.60 3.53
N LEU A 132 -3.89 -13.48 2.85
CA LEU A 132 -2.95 -12.90 1.89
C LEU A 132 -1.64 -12.40 2.52
N PHE A 133 -1.65 -11.96 3.78
CA PHE A 133 -0.42 -11.55 4.47
C PHE A 133 0.48 -12.76 4.74
N LEU A 134 -0.10 -13.83 5.28
CA LEU A 134 0.61 -15.09 5.52
C LEU A 134 1.07 -15.72 4.21
N TRP A 135 0.27 -15.65 3.15
CA TRP A 135 0.65 -16.11 1.82
C TRP A 135 1.87 -15.36 1.29
N VAL A 136 1.87 -14.02 1.30
CA VAL A 136 3.03 -13.21 0.89
C VAL A 136 4.28 -13.58 1.71
N LYS A 137 4.14 -13.67 3.03
CA LYS A 137 5.24 -14.07 3.93
C LYS A 137 5.85 -15.42 3.50
N ARG A 138 5.01 -16.44 3.31
CA ARG A 138 5.45 -17.78 2.91
C ARG A 138 6.14 -17.80 1.54
N GLU A 139 5.63 -17.03 0.58
CA GLU A 139 6.25 -16.97 -0.76
C GLU A 139 7.63 -16.32 -0.73
N ILE A 140 7.82 -15.27 0.07
CA ILE A 140 9.12 -14.61 0.27
C ILE A 140 10.07 -15.55 1.02
N GLU A 141 9.63 -16.17 2.12
CA GLU A 141 10.46 -17.11 2.88
C GLU A 141 10.90 -18.33 2.05
N LYS A 142 10.08 -18.74 1.07
CA LYS A 142 10.38 -19.87 0.18
C LYS A 142 11.33 -19.52 -0.95
N SER A 143 11.25 -18.31 -1.51
CA SER A 143 11.88 -17.99 -2.80
C SER A 143 12.77 -16.76 -2.80
N GLU A 144 12.68 -15.90 -1.79
CA GLU A 144 13.28 -14.56 -1.71
C GLU A 144 12.85 -13.60 -2.84
N ARG A 145 11.92 -14.04 -3.71
CA ARG A 145 11.40 -13.28 -4.85
C ARG A 145 10.09 -12.59 -4.50
N LEU A 146 9.92 -11.39 -5.01
CA LEU A 146 8.68 -10.62 -4.88
C LEU A 146 7.96 -10.40 -6.21
N GLU A 147 8.65 -10.55 -7.34
CA GLU A 147 8.07 -10.34 -8.67
C GLU A 147 6.83 -11.22 -8.91
N SER A 148 6.91 -12.52 -8.63
CA SER A 148 5.81 -13.47 -8.83
C SER A 148 4.59 -13.14 -7.96
N VAL A 149 4.85 -12.73 -6.71
CA VAL A 149 3.83 -12.30 -5.75
C VAL A 149 3.15 -11.01 -6.23
N PHE A 150 3.95 -10.03 -6.64
CA PHE A 150 3.48 -8.75 -7.18
C PHE A 150 2.61 -8.96 -8.43
N LEU A 151 3.10 -9.73 -9.41
CA LEU A 151 2.37 -10.04 -10.63
C LEU A 151 1.08 -10.81 -10.34
N SER A 152 1.07 -11.72 -9.36
CA SER A 152 -0.14 -12.45 -8.97
C SER A 152 -1.21 -11.52 -8.39
N LEU A 153 -0.84 -10.59 -7.51
CA LEU A 153 -1.77 -9.61 -6.95
C LEU A 153 -2.36 -8.67 -8.03
N VAL A 154 -1.54 -8.27 -9.00
CA VAL A 154 -1.99 -7.41 -10.12
C VAL A 154 -2.86 -8.19 -11.11
N ASN A 155 -2.36 -9.33 -11.60
CA ASN A 155 -2.94 -10.09 -12.71
C ASN A 155 -4.07 -11.03 -12.28
N ASN A 156 -4.11 -11.42 -11.01
CA ASN A 156 -5.19 -12.27 -10.48
C ASN A 156 -6.03 -11.54 -9.42
N GLY A 157 -5.42 -10.80 -8.49
CA GLY A 157 -6.12 -10.07 -7.43
C GLY A 157 -6.79 -8.76 -7.86
N GLY A 158 -6.51 -8.24 -9.06
CA GLY A 158 -7.17 -7.05 -9.61
C GLY A 158 -6.71 -5.72 -9.01
N MET A 159 -5.70 -5.75 -8.13
CA MET A 159 -5.10 -4.54 -7.58
C MET A 159 -4.24 -3.83 -8.62
N GLY A 160 -4.23 -2.49 -8.61
CA GLY A 160 -3.30 -1.73 -9.45
C GLY A 160 -1.85 -1.89 -8.96
N LYS A 161 -0.87 -1.67 -9.84
CA LYS A 161 0.57 -1.75 -9.51
C LYS A 161 0.92 -0.94 -8.25
N LYS A 162 0.53 0.33 -8.23
CA LYS A 162 0.77 1.24 -7.09
C LYS A 162 0.15 0.72 -5.78
N THR A 163 -1.12 0.32 -5.81
CA THR A 163 -1.81 -0.19 -4.60
C THR A 163 -1.25 -1.53 -4.14
N THR A 164 -0.78 -2.35 -5.09
CA THR A 164 -0.06 -3.60 -4.79
C THR A 164 1.27 -3.31 -4.09
N SER A 165 2.05 -2.34 -4.57
CA SER A 165 3.28 -1.91 -3.89
C SER A 165 3.03 -1.36 -2.50
N PHE A 166 1.95 -0.60 -2.29
CA PHE A 166 1.55 -0.15 -0.94
C PHE A 166 1.25 -1.34 -0.02
N PHE A 167 0.47 -2.31 -0.48
CA PHE A 167 0.15 -3.52 0.28
C PHE A 167 1.41 -4.32 0.61
N LEU A 168 2.25 -4.62 -0.39
CA LEU A 168 3.48 -5.40 -0.19
C LEU A 168 4.47 -4.70 0.74
N ARG A 169 4.65 -3.38 0.59
CA ARG A 169 5.50 -2.58 1.49
C ARG A 169 5.10 -2.79 2.94
N ASP A 170 3.81 -2.68 3.24
CA ASP A 170 3.31 -2.77 4.61
C ASP A 170 3.35 -4.23 5.12
N VAL A 171 3.05 -5.23 4.28
CA VAL A 171 3.18 -6.66 4.66
C VAL A 171 4.64 -7.00 5.02
N ILE A 172 5.58 -6.59 4.18
CA ILE A 172 7.01 -6.89 4.35
C ILE A 172 7.57 -6.16 5.56
N TRP A 173 7.12 -4.93 5.80
CA TRP A 173 7.48 -4.17 6.99
C TRP A 173 6.94 -4.84 8.27
N LEU A 174 5.64 -5.20 8.30
CA LEU A 174 5.02 -5.88 9.45
C LEU A 174 5.67 -7.23 9.77
N CYS A 175 6.10 -7.96 8.74
CA CYS A 175 6.74 -9.27 8.90
C CYS A 175 8.26 -9.19 9.03
N ASN A 176 8.85 -7.98 9.00
CA ASN A 176 10.30 -7.74 9.02
C ASN A 176 11.07 -8.54 7.94
N LEU A 177 10.56 -8.54 6.70
CA LEU A 177 11.07 -9.37 5.59
C LEU A 177 11.95 -8.61 4.58
N GLU A 178 12.27 -7.34 4.79
CA GLU A 178 13.00 -6.54 3.79
C GLU A 178 14.35 -7.17 3.39
N ASN A 179 15.05 -7.74 4.37
CA ASN A 179 16.33 -8.39 4.16
C ASN A 179 16.24 -9.79 3.56
N ASN A 180 15.05 -10.39 3.55
CA ASN A 180 14.77 -11.68 2.92
C ASN A 180 14.44 -11.54 1.42
N ILE A 181 14.37 -10.32 0.89
CA ILE A 181 14.04 -10.06 -0.50
C ILE A 181 15.31 -9.74 -1.27
N ILE A 182 15.49 -10.41 -2.41
CA ILE A 182 16.62 -10.13 -3.28
C ILE A 182 16.60 -8.67 -3.75
N ARG A 183 17.79 -8.10 -3.93
CA ARG A 183 17.96 -6.67 -4.21
C ARG A 183 17.18 -6.18 -5.44
N SER A 184 17.12 -6.98 -6.51
CA SER A 184 16.40 -6.62 -7.75
C SER A 184 14.89 -6.47 -7.55
N ASP A 185 14.31 -7.15 -6.57
CA ASP A 185 12.87 -7.21 -6.36
C ASP A 185 12.39 -6.14 -5.36
N ARG A 186 13.32 -5.43 -4.69
CA ARG A 186 12.99 -4.35 -3.74
C ARG A 186 12.31 -3.15 -4.40
N LEU A 187 12.31 -3.05 -5.73
CA LEU A 187 11.53 -2.03 -6.44
C LEU A 187 10.00 -2.24 -6.30
N TYR A 188 9.52 -3.49 -6.10
CA TYR A 188 8.08 -3.77 -6.03
C TYR A 188 7.43 -3.29 -4.73
N VAL A 189 8.22 -2.98 -3.69
CA VAL A 189 7.78 -2.35 -2.43
C VAL A 189 7.92 -0.83 -2.41
N GLN A 190 8.23 -0.21 -3.54
CA GLN A 190 8.36 1.24 -3.66
C GLN A 190 7.13 1.81 -4.37
N PRO A 191 5.98 1.99 -3.68
CA PRO A 191 4.84 2.65 -4.30
C PRO A 191 5.20 4.09 -4.67
N VAL A 192 4.93 4.46 -5.92
CA VAL A 192 5.17 5.80 -6.45
C VAL A 192 3.85 6.53 -6.59
N ASP A 193 3.56 7.42 -5.66
CA ASP A 193 2.42 8.32 -5.71
C ASP A 193 2.85 9.75 -6.09
N ARG A 194 1.93 10.71 -6.00
CA ARG A 194 2.26 12.11 -6.31
C ARG A 194 3.42 12.64 -5.47
N TRP A 195 3.51 12.32 -4.17
CA TRP A 195 4.53 12.85 -3.29
C TRP A 195 5.88 12.22 -3.59
N ILE A 196 5.91 10.91 -3.76
CA ILE A 196 7.14 10.19 -4.12
C ILE A 196 7.69 10.71 -5.45
N ARG A 197 6.84 10.98 -6.47
CA ARG A 197 7.28 11.58 -7.73
C ARG A 197 7.90 12.96 -7.54
N GLU A 198 7.30 13.83 -6.75
CA GLU A 198 7.83 15.18 -6.56
C GLU A 198 9.12 15.19 -5.72
N ILE A 199 9.21 14.34 -4.69
CA ILE A 199 10.44 14.14 -3.93
C ILE A 199 11.55 13.63 -4.85
N ALA A 200 11.25 12.66 -5.72
CA ALA A 200 12.24 12.11 -6.66
C ALA A 200 12.87 13.19 -7.56
N LYS A 201 12.10 14.17 -8.05
CA LYS A 201 12.62 15.28 -8.88
C LYS A 201 13.56 16.23 -8.14
N ILE A 202 13.38 16.32 -6.82
CA ILE A 202 14.21 17.18 -5.97
C ILE A 202 15.49 16.44 -5.60
N LEU A 203 15.40 15.12 -5.37
CA LEU A 203 16.54 14.29 -5.03
C LEU A 203 17.44 14.01 -6.24
N TRP A 204 16.87 13.75 -7.42
CA TRP A 204 17.64 13.32 -8.58
C TRP A 204 17.38 14.23 -9.78
N ASP A 205 18.46 14.89 -10.25
CA ASP A 205 18.40 15.90 -11.31
C ASP A 205 17.93 15.33 -12.66
N ASP A 206 18.21 14.06 -12.93
CA ASP A 206 17.78 13.34 -14.13
C ASP A 206 16.25 13.21 -14.25
N PHE A 207 15.51 13.37 -13.16
CA PHE A 207 14.05 13.35 -13.17
C PHE A 207 13.39 14.72 -13.37
N LYS A 208 14.10 15.84 -13.21
CA LYS A 208 13.51 17.20 -13.25
C LYS A 208 12.74 17.48 -14.54
N ASN A 209 13.27 17.01 -15.68
CA ASN A 209 12.74 17.33 -17.01
C ASN A 209 11.97 16.19 -17.68
N MET A 210 11.79 15.04 -17.00
CA MET A 210 11.04 13.92 -17.58
C MET A 210 9.54 14.21 -17.67
N ARG A 211 8.89 13.86 -18.79
CA ARG A 211 7.44 14.01 -19.00
C ARG A 211 6.68 12.80 -18.40
N TYR A 212 5.60 13.07 -17.65
CA TYR A 212 4.98 12.13 -16.69
C TYR A 212 3.71 11.43 -17.18
N ASN A 213 3.79 10.46 -18.09
CA ASN A 213 2.54 9.91 -18.64
C ASN A 213 2.50 8.37 -18.75
N ASN A 214 3.42 7.61 -18.16
CA ASN A 214 3.33 6.14 -18.20
C ASN A 214 3.84 5.44 -16.93
N ASP A 215 3.40 4.19 -16.76
CA ASP A 215 3.83 3.28 -15.70
C ASP A 215 5.34 3.02 -15.70
N TYR A 216 6.00 3.18 -16.85
CA TYR A 216 7.44 2.96 -16.98
C TYR A 216 8.23 3.95 -16.14
N PHE A 217 7.81 5.22 -16.09
CA PHE A 217 8.49 6.23 -15.29
C PHE A 217 8.42 5.93 -13.78
N ASP A 218 7.28 5.45 -13.29
CA ASP A 218 7.15 5.03 -11.88
C ASP A 218 8.09 3.88 -11.56
N LEU A 219 8.23 2.91 -12.48
CA LEU A 219 9.17 1.80 -12.32
C LEU A 219 10.62 2.28 -12.20
N VAL A 220 11.02 3.28 -12.99
CA VAL A 220 12.36 3.88 -12.93
C VAL A 220 12.57 4.58 -11.58
N ILE A 221 11.59 5.32 -11.07
CA ILE A 221 11.66 5.93 -9.74
C ILE A 221 11.78 4.84 -8.66
N SER A 222 10.91 3.82 -8.69
CA SER A 222 10.91 2.71 -7.73
C SER A 222 12.28 2.03 -7.68
N LYS A 223 12.88 1.77 -8.86
CA LYS A 223 14.22 1.20 -8.98
C LYS A 223 15.30 2.14 -8.41
N ARG A 224 15.28 3.42 -8.78
CA ARG A 224 16.24 4.43 -8.28
C ARG A 224 16.20 4.53 -6.76
N ILE A 225 15.00 4.53 -6.16
CA ILE A 225 14.84 4.55 -4.70
C ILE A 225 15.47 3.29 -4.09
N ALA A 226 15.12 2.11 -4.59
CA ALA A 226 15.62 0.84 -4.06
C ALA A 226 17.16 0.77 -4.11
N GLU A 227 17.76 1.12 -5.25
CA GLU A 227 19.22 1.13 -5.42
C GLU A 227 19.90 2.13 -4.49
N THR A 228 19.37 3.35 -4.38
CA THR A 228 19.97 4.40 -3.53
C THR A 228 19.89 4.01 -2.05
N CYS A 229 18.78 3.42 -1.62
CA CYS A 229 18.63 2.92 -0.25
C CYS A 229 19.62 1.78 0.05
N ILE A 230 19.78 0.83 -0.87
CA ILE A 230 20.78 -0.25 -0.73
C ILE A 230 22.20 0.31 -0.61
N GLN A 231 22.57 1.27 -1.48
CA GLN A 231 23.90 1.88 -1.49
C GLN A 231 24.19 2.71 -0.23
N SER A 232 23.14 3.27 0.37
CA SER A 232 23.24 4.15 1.54
C SER A 232 23.01 3.42 2.87
N ASP A 233 22.84 2.09 2.86
CA ASP A 233 22.45 1.27 4.01
C ASP A 233 21.19 1.82 4.72
N LEU A 234 20.14 2.06 3.93
CA LEU A 234 18.84 2.53 4.40
C LEU A 234 17.75 1.50 4.10
N SER A 235 16.77 1.39 4.99
CA SER A 235 15.52 0.69 4.68
C SER A 235 14.76 1.46 3.59
N GLY A 236 14.52 0.80 2.47
CA GLY A 236 13.68 1.32 1.40
C GLY A 236 12.21 1.40 1.82
N LEU A 237 11.75 0.52 2.70
CA LEU A 237 10.40 0.57 3.27
C LEU A 237 10.22 1.83 4.11
N ALA A 238 11.15 2.06 5.06
CA ALA A 238 11.11 3.22 5.95
C ALA A 238 11.26 4.53 5.17
N PHE A 239 12.15 4.59 4.18
CA PHE A 239 12.25 5.74 3.30
C PHE A 239 10.91 6.04 2.63
N ASN A 240 10.26 5.04 2.02
CA ASN A 240 9.00 5.25 1.32
C ASN A 240 7.87 5.72 2.26
N GLN A 241 7.74 5.09 3.43
CA GLN A 241 6.77 5.46 4.45
C GLN A 241 6.97 6.90 4.93
N GLY A 242 8.21 7.25 5.27
CA GLY A 242 8.54 8.57 5.77
C GLY A 242 8.46 9.67 4.71
N ALA A 243 8.92 9.40 3.47
CA ALA A 243 8.77 10.31 2.33
C ALA A 243 7.28 10.58 2.03
N TRP A 244 6.46 9.52 2.03
CA TRP A 244 5.02 9.66 1.86
C TRP A 244 4.38 10.48 2.98
N TYR A 245 4.67 10.17 4.24
CA TYR A 245 4.15 10.89 5.40
C TYR A 245 4.56 12.37 5.38
N TYR A 246 5.82 12.65 5.09
CA TYR A 246 6.34 14.02 5.03
C TYR A 246 5.61 14.82 3.95
N GLY A 247 5.47 14.28 2.75
CA GLY A 247 4.71 14.93 1.68
C GLY A 247 3.23 15.14 2.06
N SER A 248 2.55 14.07 2.48
CA SER A 248 1.09 14.08 2.69
C SER A 248 0.64 14.86 3.93
N ASN A 249 1.41 14.81 5.02
CA ASN A 249 0.97 15.32 6.32
C ASN A 249 1.77 16.53 6.82
N VAL A 250 3.07 16.62 6.49
CA VAL A 250 3.91 17.74 6.92
C VAL A 250 3.89 18.87 5.90
N VAL A 251 4.06 18.53 4.62
CA VAL A 251 4.11 19.51 3.53
C VAL A 251 2.72 19.93 3.09
N LYS A 252 1.81 18.97 2.84
CA LYS A 252 0.40 19.16 2.43
C LYS A 252 0.18 19.80 1.05
N ARG A 253 0.99 20.80 0.66
CA ARG A 253 0.94 21.53 -0.61
C ARG A 253 2.22 21.31 -1.42
N LYS A 254 2.08 20.92 -2.68
CA LYS A 254 3.21 20.52 -3.53
C LYS A 254 4.22 21.66 -3.72
N GLU A 255 3.73 22.88 -3.76
CA GLU A 255 4.49 24.12 -3.97
C GLU A 255 5.49 24.36 -2.83
N ASP A 256 5.17 23.89 -1.62
CA ASP A 256 6.02 24.06 -0.44
C ASP A 256 7.11 22.98 -0.32
N LEU A 257 7.05 21.91 -1.14
CA LEU A 257 7.88 20.71 -0.96
C LEU A 257 9.36 21.01 -1.10
N HIS A 258 9.76 21.81 -2.10
CA HIS A 258 11.16 22.13 -2.33
C HIS A 258 11.78 22.84 -1.12
N ASN A 259 11.15 23.92 -0.66
CA ASN A 259 11.65 24.70 0.48
C ASN A 259 11.68 23.88 1.76
N LYS A 260 10.66 23.03 1.99
CA LYS A 260 10.62 22.16 3.15
C LYS A 260 11.72 21.10 3.13
N LEU A 261 11.96 20.44 1.99
CA LEU A 261 13.08 19.50 1.89
C LEU A 261 14.44 20.19 2.04
N GLN A 262 14.61 21.41 1.51
CA GLN A 262 15.84 22.19 1.72
C GLN A 262 16.06 22.50 3.21
N SER A 263 15.00 22.82 3.97
CA SER A 263 15.12 23.03 5.42
C SER A 263 15.61 21.81 6.20
N LEU A 264 15.43 20.58 5.68
CA LEU A 264 15.97 19.36 6.29
C LEU A 264 17.50 19.26 6.18
N LEU A 265 18.14 20.01 5.27
CA LEU A 265 19.59 20.09 5.14
C LEU A 265 20.22 21.05 6.15
N SER A 266 19.45 22.05 6.62
CA SER A 266 19.92 23.09 7.54
C SER A 266 19.64 22.77 9.03
N ALA A 267 18.97 21.64 9.30
CA ALA A 267 18.58 21.18 10.63
C ALA A 267 19.24 19.84 10.97
#